data_AF-A0A355STT9-F1
#
_entry.id   AF-A0A355STT9-F1
#
_cell.length_a   1.000
_cell.length_b   1.000
_cell.length_c   1.000
_cell.angle_alpha   90.00
_cell.angle_beta   90.00
_cell.angle_gamma   90.00
#
_symmetry.space_group_name_H-M   'P 1'
#
loop_
_entity.id
_entity.type
_entity.pdbx_description
1 polymer ?
#
loop_
_entity_poly.entity_id
_entity_poly.type
_entity_poly.pdbx_seq_one_letter_code
_entity_poly.pdbx_strand_id
1 'polypeptide(L)'
;MDTSPKDLLDAGVHFGHQLRRWNPKSKPYVFDNRNGISIIDLEQTHALLEKAYAFIEETVASGKEVLFIGTKKQAQEIMREAATACQMPFCVNRWMGGGLTNFTTIKTSLAKYRKFLKMDQNGDLEKLPGKEEAAIRRQMSRMNRNF
;
A
#
# COMPACT_ATOMS: atom_id res chain seq x y z
N MET A 1 8.37 5.14 20.47
CA MET A 1 8.63 5.65 19.11
C MET A 1 10.01 6.30 19.13
N ASP A 2 10.98 5.69 18.45
CA ASP A 2 12.40 6.10 18.51
C ASP A 2 12.80 6.93 17.28
N THR A 3 12.05 8.00 17.00
CA THR A 3 12.39 8.94 15.92
C THR A 3 12.27 10.37 16.42
N SER A 4 13.35 11.13 16.29
CA SER A 4 13.40 12.54 16.65
C SER A 4 13.06 13.46 15.46
N PRO A 5 12.65 14.72 15.69
CA PRO A 5 12.49 15.70 14.60
C PRO A 5 13.76 15.90 13.77
N LYS A 6 14.95 15.68 14.36
CA LYS A 6 16.22 15.73 13.65
C LYS A 6 16.34 14.60 12.63
N ASP A 7 15.93 13.39 12.98
CA ASP A 7 15.97 12.26 12.05
C ASP A 7 15.04 12.49 10.85
N LEU A 8 13.88 13.13 11.07
CA LEU A 8 12.97 13.53 10.00
C LEU A 8 13.59 14.60 9.08
N LEU A 9 14.31 15.55 9.67
CA LEU A 9 15.02 16.58 8.91
C LEU A 9 16.11 15.96 8.04
N ASP A 10 16.94 15.09 8.61
CA ASP A 10 18.05 14.40 7.94
C ASP A 10 17.56 13.45 6.83
N ALA A 11 16.40 12.81 7.03
CA ALA A 11 15.72 12.00 6.01
C ALA A 11 15.06 12.81 4.89
N GLY A 12 15.01 14.15 5.00
CA GLY A 12 14.47 15.03 3.97
C GLY A 12 12.94 14.98 3.83
N VAL A 13 12.19 14.53 4.83
CA VAL A 13 10.72 14.39 4.74
C VAL A 13 9.97 15.73 4.77
N HIS A 14 10.66 16.82 5.11
CA HIS A 14 10.12 18.17 5.17
C HIS A 14 9.86 18.78 3.79
N PHE A 15 10.37 18.19 2.70
CA PHE A 15 10.15 18.69 1.36
C PHE A 15 8.77 18.29 0.82
N GLY A 16 7.95 19.31 0.55
CA GLY A 16 6.65 19.17 -0.11
C GLY A 16 6.75 19.26 -1.64
N HIS A 17 5.64 19.65 -2.27
CA HIS A 17 5.57 19.88 -3.72
C HIS A 17 5.73 21.36 -4.06
N GLN A 18 5.80 21.66 -5.35
CA GLN A 18 5.71 23.01 -5.87
C GLN A 18 4.35 23.66 -5.52
N LEU A 19 4.36 24.97 -5.25
CA LEU A 19 3.17 25.76 -4.88
C LEU A 19 2.00 25.63 -5.88
N ARG A 20 2.27 25.39 -7.17
CA ARG A 20 1.21 25.22 -8.19
C ARG A 20 0.38 23.94 -8.01
N ARG A 21 0.89 22.96 -7.26
CA ARG A 21 0.22 21.68 -6.96
C ARG A 21 -0.30 21.62 -5.52
N TRP A 22 -0.27 22.74 -4.82
CA TRP A 22 -0.64 22.83 -3.42
C TRP A 22 -2.16 22.70 -3.23
N ASN A 23 -2.57 22.02 -2.15
CA ASN A 23 -3.95 21.96 -1.71
C ASN A 23 -4.17 22.97 -0.59
N PRO A 24 -5.11 23.95 -0.72
CA PRO A 24 -5.35 24.95 0.33
C PRO A 24 -5.63 24.38 1.72
N LYS A 25 -6.21 23.16 1.81
CA LYS A 25 -6.46 22.48 3.09
C LYS A 25 -5.18 22.04 3.80
N SER A 26 -4.05 21.96 3.11
CA SER A 26 -2.77 21.62 3.73
C SER A 26 -2.07 22.83 4.34
N LYS A 27 -2.60 24.06 4.20
CA LYS A 27 -2.04 25.29 4.80
C LYS A 27 -1.62 25.12 6.26
N PRO A 28 -2.44 24.50 7.15
CA PRO A 28 -2.08 24.37 8.56
C PRO A 28 -0.88 23.46 8.84
N TYR A 29 -0.41 22.70 7.83
CA TYR A 29 0.71 21.77 7.92
C TYR A 29 1.97 22.26 7.18
N VAL A 30 1.90 23.45 6.58
CA VAL A 30 3.02 24.07 5.86
C VAL A 30 3.68 25.09 6.78
N PHE A 31 4.95 24.88 7.07
CA PHE A 31 5.77 25.78 7.87
C PHE A 31 6.17 27.04 7.08
N ASP A 32 6.71 26.86 5.88
CA ASP A 32 7.22 27.94 5.03
C ASP A 32 7.20 27.53 3.55
N ASN A 33 7.45 28.47 2.64
CA ASN A 33 7.67 28.18 1.22
C ASN A 33 9.01 28.78 0.76
N ARG A 34 9.94 27.93 0.35
CA ARG A 34 11.27 28.36 -0.13
C ARG A 34 11.48 27.92 -1.56
N ASN A 35 11.95 28.84 -2.41
CA ASN A 35 12.24 28.59 -3.82
C ASN A 35 11.06 27.93 -4.58
N GLY A 36 9.82 28.28 -4.21
CA GLY A 36 8.60 27.75 -4.81
C GLY A 36 8.19 26.34 -4.36
N ILE A 37 8.87 25.75 -3.38
CA ILE A 37 8.54 24.46 -2.76
C ILE A 37 8.00 24.69 -1.35
N SER A 38 6.91 23.99 -1.00
CA SER A 38 6.37 24.02 0.36
C SER A 38 7.21 23.18 1.32
N ILE A 39 7.49 23.73 2.50
CA ILE A 39 8.18 23.05 3.60
C ILE A 39 7.13 22.62 4.61
N ILE A 40 7.12 21.33 4.94
CA ILE A 40 6.18 20.73 5.89
C ILE A 40 6.69 20.97 7.32
N ASP A 41 5.77 21.27 8.24
CA ASP A 41 6.08 21.44 9.65
C ASP A 41 6.44 20.09 10.30
N LEU A 42 7.71 19.94 10.69
CA LEU A 42 8.22 18.71 11.29
C LEU A 42 7.81 18.53 12.75
N GLU A 43 7.58 19.61 13.50
CA GLU A 43 7.12 19.53 14.88
C GLU A 43 5.69 19.00 14.91
N GLN A 44 4.84 19.55 14.04
CA GLN A 44 3.48 19.04 13.88
C GLN A 44 3.46 17.62 13.31
N THR A 45 4.35 17.31 12.36
CA THR A 45 4.47 15.94 11.80
C THR A 45 4.83 14.94 12.90
N HIS A 46 5.80 15.27 13.75
CA HIS A 46 6.23 14.40 14.86
C HIS A 46 5.09 14.15 15.85
N ALA A 47 4.40 15.20 16.30
CA ALA A 47 3.27 15.06 17.22
C ALA A 47 2.09 14.25 16.63
N LEU A 48 1.82 14.37 15.33
CA LEU A 48 0.79 13.56 14.65
C LEU A 48 1.24 12.11 14.45
N LEU A 49 2.52 11.89 14.22
CA LEU A 49 3.11 10.56 14.06
C LEU A 49 3.07 9.78 15.38
N GLU A 50 3.31 10.43 16.52
CA GLU A 50 3.12 9.82 17.85
C GLU A 50 1.67 9.35 18.07
N LYS A 51 0.69 10.18 17.71
CA LYS A 51 -0.73 9.80 17.80
C LYS A 51 -1.08 8.63 16.88
N ALA A 52 -0.56 8.63 15.66
CA ALA A 52 -0.77 7.53 14.71
C ALA A 52 -0.12 6.24 15.22
N TYR A 53 1.09 6.33 15.80
CA TYR A 53 1.79 5.19 16.39
C TYR A 53 0.96 4.54 17.51
N ALA A 54 0.48 5.34 18.47
CA ALA A 54 -0.35 4.84 19.57
C ALA A 54 -1.65 4.18 19.07
N PHE A 55 -2.30 4.77 18.06
CA PHE A 55 -3.52 4.20 17.47
C PHE A 55 -3.26 2.85 16.78
N ILE A 56 -2.15 2.72 16.05
CA ILE A 56 -1.78 1.46 15.39
C ILE A 56 -1.43 0.41 16.43
N GLU A 57 -0.70 0.78 17.48
CA GLU A 57 -0.38 -0.13 18.60
C GLU A 57 -1.65 -0.68 19.26
N GLU A 58 -2.61 0.19 19.60
CA GLU A 58 -3.91 -0.23 20.16
C GLU A 58 -4.69 -1.13 19.18
N THR A 59 -4.70 -0.78 17.90
CA THR A 59 -5.41 -1.55 16.86
C THR A 59 -4.85 -2.96 16.76
N VAL A 60 -3.53 -3.11 16.69
CA VAL A 60 -2.86 -4.40 16.59
C VAL A 60 -2.99 -5.18 17.90
N ALA A 61 -2.88 -4.53 19.06
CA ALA A 61 -3.10 -5.15 20.36
C ALA A 61 -4.53 -5.71 20.51
N SER A 62 -5.52 -5.09 19.86
CA SER A 62 -6.90 -5.60 19.80
C SER A 62 -7.10 -6.78 18.82
N GLY A 63 -6.03 -7.25 18.18
CA GLY A 63 -6.07 -8.38 17.23
C GLY A 63 -6.59 -8.02 15.84
N LYS A 64 -6.62 -6.73 15.48
CA LYS A 64 -7.05 -6.27 14.16
C LYS A 64 -5.88 -6.17 13.19
N GLU A 65 -6.16 -6.38 11.92
CA GLU A 65 -5.19 -6.27 10.83
C GLU A 65 -5.08 -4.83 10.30
N VAL A 66 -3.89 -4.46 9.83
CA VAL A 66 -3.62 -3.17 9.17
C VAL A 66 -3.24 -3.42 7.72
N LEU A 67 -3.95 -2.79 6.78
CA LEU A 67 -3.69 -2.93 5.34
C LEU A 67 -2.71 -1.85 4.86
N PHE A 68 -1.56 -2.27 4.37
CA PHE A 68 -0.54 -1.38 3.80
C PHE A 68 -0.85 -1.09 2.32
N ILE A 69 -0.81 0.18 1.89
CA ILE A 69 -1.11 0.56 0.50
C ILE A 69 -0.06 1.53 -0.02
N GLY A 70 0.60 1.19 -1.12
CA GLY A 70 1.59 2.06 -1.75
C GLY A 70 1.85 1.68 -3.21
N THR A 71 1.19 2.36 -4.15
CA THR A 71 1.22 2.03 -5.58
C THR A 71 2.27 2.77 -6.40
N LYS A 72 2.91 3.79 -5.81
CA LYS A 72 3.99 4.54 -6.46
C LYS A 72 5.24 3.67 -6.53
N LYS A 73 5.95 3.68 -7.67
CA LYS A 73 7.18 2.90 -7.88
C LYS A 73 8.18 3.01 -6.71
N GLN A 74 8.38 4.21 -6.16
CA GLN A 74 9.29 4.46 -5.04
C GLN A 74 8.83 3.82 -3.72
N ALA A 75 7.53 3.56 -3.57
CA ALA A 75 6.94 3.01 -2.35
C ALA A 75 6.68 1.50 -2.42
N GLN A 76 6.71 0.89 -3.61
CA GLN A 76 6.26 -0.50 -3.78
C GLN A 76 7.10 -1.47 -2.96
N GLU A 77 8.43 -1.38 -3.06
CA GLU A 77 9.31 -2.32 -2.36
C GLU A 77 9.30 -2.07 -0.86
N ILE A 78 9.43 -0.80 -0.44
CA ILE A 78 9.40 -0.39 0.97
C ILE A 78 8.13 -0.87 1.66
N MET A 79 6.96 -0.72 1.02
CA MET A 79 5.69 -1.16 1.59
C MET A 79 5.55 -2.68 1.62
N ARG A 80 6.07 -3.38 0.61
CA ARG A 80 6.08 -4.85 0.56
C ARG A 80 6.95 -5.42 1.67
N GLU A 81 8.17 -4.91 1.83
CA GLU A 81 9.11 -5.33 2.87
C GLU A 81 8.54 -5.07 4.26
N ALA A 82 8.03 -3.86 4.52
CA ALA A 82 7.46 -3.50 5.82
C ALA A 82 6.24 -4.36 6.19
N ALA A 83 5.31 -4.56 5.26
CA ALA A 83 4.13 -5.38 5.50
C ALA A 83 4.48 -6.86 5.68
N THR A 84 5.44 -7.38 4.92
CA THR A 84 5.92 -8.77 5.03
C THR A 84 6.61 -9.01 6.37
N ALA A 85 7.46 -8.06 6.82
CA ALA A 85 8.12 -8.12 8.11
C ALA A 85 7.12 -8.17 9.28
N CYS A 86 6.01 -7.42 9.17
CA CYS A 86 4.95 -7.39 10.16
C CYS A 86 3.85 -8.45 9.94
N GLN A 87 3.98 -9.31 8.92
CA GLN A 87 2.97 -10.31 8.53
C GLN A 87 1.56 -9.71 8.28
N MET A 88 1.50 -8.47 7.79
CA MET A 88 0.27 -7.75 7.53
C MET A 88 -0.08 -7.74 6.03
N PRO A 89 -1.37 -7.63 5.66
CA PRO A 89 -1.76 -7.56 4.26
C PRO A 89 -1.29 -6.26 3.59
N PHE A 90 -0.97 -6.32 2.30
CA PHE A 90 -0.54 -5.14 1.53
C PHE A 90 -1.07 -5.10 0.09
N CYS A 91 -1.09 -3.90 -0.49
CA CYS A 91 -1.37 -3.63 -1.90
C CYS A 91 -0.37 -2.62 -2.46
N VAL A 92 0.61 -3.11 -3.23
CA VAL A 92 1.69 -2.27 -3.80
C VAL A 92 1.60 -2.08 -5.31
N ASN A 93 0.77 -2.87 -6.00
CA ASN A 93 0.62 -2.78 -7.45
C ASN A 93 -0.48 -1.78 -7.81
N ARG A 94 -1.70 -2.29 -7.96
CA ARG A 94 -2.88 -1.49 -8.33
C ARG A 94 -3.97 -1.68 -7.29
N TRP A 95 -4.45 -0.57 -6.74
CA TRP A 95 -5.68 -0.59 -5.95
C TRP A 95 -6.89 -0.85 -6.85
N MET A 96 -7.53 -2.00 -6.66
CA MET A 96 -8.75 -2.35 -7.37
C MET A 96 -9.93 -1.59 -6.77
N GLY A 97 -10.68 -0.87 -7.61
CA GLY A 97 -11.92 -0.22 -7.19
C GLY A 97 -12.87 -1.25 -6.58
N GLY A 98 -13.43 -0.94 -5.41
CA GLY A 98 -14.26 -1.89 -4.66
C GLY A 98 -13.49 -2.85 -3.74
N GLY A 99 -12.17 -2.68 -3.57
CA GLY A 99 -11.34 -3.53 -2.69
C GLY A 99 -11.90 -3.67 -1.27
N LEU A 100 -12.37 -2.58 -0.67
CA LEU A 100 -13.00 -2.57 0.65
C LEU A 100 -14.53 -2.57 0.56
N THR A 101 -15.10 -1.78 -0.35
CA THR A 101 -16.56 -1.55 -0.41
C THR A 101 -17.34 -2.66 -1.11
N ASN A 102 -16.72 -3.42 -2.02
CA ASN A 102 -17.30 -4.58 -2.69
C ASN A 102 -16.40 -5.82 -2.47
N PHE A 103 -16.11 -6.08 -1.20
CA PHE A 103 -15.22 -7.19 -0.83
C PHE A 103 -15.78 -8.56 -1.20
N THR A 104 -17.11 -8.72 -1.27
CA THR A 104 -17.77 -9.98 -1.65
C THR A 104 -17.36 -10.41 -3.07
N THR A 105 -17.36 -9.48 -4.03
CA THR A 105 -16.93 -9.74 -5.42
C THR A 105 -15.43 -10.02 -5.51
N ILE A 106 -14.63 -9.27 -4.74
CA ILE A 106 -13.18 -9.48 -4.66
C ILE A 106 -12.86 -10.87 -4.10
N LYS A 107 -13.57 -11.29 -3.05
CA LYS A 107 -13.43 -12.62 -2.45
C LYS A 107 -13.73 -13.74 -3.45
N THR A 108 -14.76 -13.59 -4.28
CA THR A 108 -15.05 -14.54 -5.37
C THR A 108 -13.90 -14.59 -6.40
N SER A 109 -13.32 -13.44 -6.74
CA SER A 109 -12.18 -13.38 -7.66
C SER A 109 -10.93 -14.05 -7.07
N LEU A 110 -10.66 -13.84 -5.77
CA LEU A 110 -9.58 -14.51 -5.04
C LEU A 110 -9.82 -16.03 -4.96
N ALA A 111 -11.05 -16.48 -4.71
CA ALA A 111 -11.38 -17.90 -4.70
C ALA A 111 -11.13 -18.55 -6.07
N LYS A 112 -11.50 -17.86 -7.16
CA LYS A 112 -11.19 -18.30 -8.52
C LYS A 112 -9.68 -18.38 -8.77
N TYR A 113 -8.91 -17.39 -8.32
CA TYR A 113 -7.46 -17.40 -8.44
C TYR A 113 -6.81 -18.57 -7.69
N ARG A 114 -7.24 -18.83 -6.44
CA ARG A 114 -6.76 -19.99 -5.66
C ARG A 114 -7.10 -21.31 -6.34
N LYS A 115 -8.26 -21.43 -7.00
CA LYS A 115 -8.61 -22.62 -7.79
C LYS A 115 -7.62 -22.84 -8.93
N PHE A 116 -7.27 -21.78 -9.67
CA PHE A 116 -6.29 -21.89 -10.75
C PHE A 116 -4.90 -22.24 -10.26
N LEU A 117 -4.44 -21.68 -9.14
CA LEU A 117 -3.16 -22.05 -8.53
C LEU A 117 -3.12 -23.55 -8.17
N LYS A 118 -4.21 -24.10 -7.61
CA LYS A 118 -4.30 -25.54 -7.31
C LYS A 118 -4.26 -26.41 -8.58
N MET A 119 -4.95 -25.99 -9.64
CA MET A 119 -4.95 -26.72 -10.91
C MET A 119 -3.56 -26.72 -11.57
N ASP A 120 -2.83 -25.61 -11.47
CA ASP A 120 -1.45 -25.49 -11.96
C ASP A 120 -0.50 -26.37 -11.14
N GLN A 121 -0.61 -26.36 -9.81
CA GLN A 121 0.21 -27.22 -8.92
C GLN A 121 -0.03 -28.72 -9.12
N ASN A 122 -1.26 -29.13 -9.43
CA ASN A 122 -1.64 -30.53 -9.61
C ASN A 122 -1.40 -31.04 -11.05
N GLY A 123 -0.93 -30.20 -11.97
CA GLY A 123 -0.75 -30.54 -13.39
C GLY A 123 -2.06 -30.71 -14.17
N ASP A 124 -3.20 -30.32 -13.60
CA ASP A 124 -4.50 -30.40 -14.29
C ASP A 124 -4.63 -29.37 -15.41
N LEU A 125 -3.88 -28.27 -15.31
CA LEU A 125 -3.83 -27.23 -16.34
C LEU A 125 -3.28 -27.76 -17.66
N GLU A 126 -2.26 -28.61 -17.61
CA GLU A 126 -1.55 -29.16 -18.78
C GLU A 126 -2.38 -30.20 -19.54
N LYS A 127 -3.43 -30.74 -18.89
CA LYS A 127 -4.39 -31.68 -19.50
C LYS A 127 -5.44 -30.97 -20.34
N LEU A 128 -5.53 -29.64 -20.26
CA LEU A 128 -6.51 -28.85 -21.00
C LEU A 128 -6.05 -28.60 -22.43
N PRO A 129 -7.00 -28.31 -23.36
CA PRO A 129 -6.64 -27.81 -24.67
C PRO A 129 -5.77 -26.55 -24.56
N GLY A 130 -4.70 -26.43 -25.36
CA GLY A 130 -3.72 -25.35 -25.22
C GLY A 130 -4.31 -23.93 -25.31
N LYS A 131 -5.46 -23.74 -25.98
CA LYS A 131 -6.18 -22.46 -25.98
C LYS A 131 -6.75 -22.10 -24.60
N GLU A 132 -7.33 -23.08 -23.91
CA GLU A 132 -7.92 -22.92 -22.58
C GLU A 132 -6.84 -22.73 -21.53
N GLU A 133 -5.78 -23.54 -21.62
CA GLU A 133 -4.59 -23.40 -20.78
C GLU A 133 -4.02 -21.97 -20.88
N ALA A 134 -3.77 -21.49 -22.09
CA ALA A 134 -3.24 -20.15 -22.33
C ALA A 134 -4.18 -19.04 -21.81
N ALA A 135 -5.50 -19.21 -21.93
CA ALA A 135 -6.48 -18.27 -21.40
C ALA A 135 -6.42 -18.20 -19.86
N ILE A 136 -6.32 -19.37 -19.19
CA ILE A 136 -6.21 -19.44 -17.74
C ILE A 136 -4.88 -18.83 -17.27
N ARG A 137 -3.75 -19.14 -17.91
CA ARG A 137 -2.44 -18.55 -17.56
C ARG A 137 -2.44 -17.03 -17.68
N ARG A 138 -3.05 -16.47 -18.75
CA ARG A 138 -3.24 -15.02 -18.88
C ARG A 138 -4.10 -14.44 -17.76
N GLN A 139 -5.17 -15.12 -17.39
CA GLN A 139 -6.04 -14.69 -16.29
C GLN A 139 -5.29 -14.74 -14.94
N MET A 140 -4.51 -15.79 -14.67
CA MET A 140 -3.67 -15.90 -13.48
C MET A 140 -2.63 -14.80 -13.39
N SER A 141 -1.92 -14.50 -14.49
CA SER A 141 -0.95 -13.40 -14.54
C SER A 141 -1.60 -12.05 -14.19
N ARG A 142 -2.79 -11.78 -14.73
CA ARG A 142 -3.56 -10.57 -14.40
C ARG A 142 -3.99 -10.55 -12.93
N MET A 143 -4.41 -11.68 -12.37
CA MET A 143 -4.84 -11.80 -10.97
C MET A 143 -3.66 -11.61 -10.02
N ASN A 144 -2.51 -12.25 -10.25
CA ASN A 144 -1.27 -12.09 -9.48
C ASN A 144 -0.73 -10.66 -9.49
N ARG A 145 -1.03 -9.90 -10.54
CA ARG A 145 -0.67 -8.47 -10.56
C ARG A 145 -1.58 -7.61 -9.69
N ASN A 146 -2.83 -8.03 -9.48
CA ASN A 146 -3.84 -7.22 -8.82
C ASN A 146 -4.09 -7.62 -7.35
N PHE A 147 -3.80 -8.87 -6.99
CA PHE A 147 -3.92 -9.45 -5.66
C PHE A 147 -2.55 -9.93 -5.22
#